data_AF-A0A2U7PID8-F1
#
_entry.id   AF-A0A2U7PID8-F1
#
_cell.length_a   1.000
_cell.length_b   1.000
_cell.length_c   1.000
_cell.angle_alpha   90.00
_cell.angle_beta   90.00
_cell.angle_gamma   90.00
#
_symmetry.space_group_name_H-M   'P 1'
#
loop_
_entity.id
_entity.type
_entity.pdbx_description
1 polymer ?
#
loop_
_entity_poly.entity_id
_entity_poly.type
_entity_poly.pdbx_seq_one_letter_code
_entity_poly.pdbx_strand_id
1 'polypeptide(L)'
;MKYICTNCSYVYDESSGDEVEEIEAGTKIDSLDCCPVCLETDGFFQLKEEVIYLDENTVDKVELEHLPEINHDGISIEVTVGNNSHPMEKEHRILSIGLFDEYGDLVEEKFLGIDDDTVVVFDDYDLDEIEIRVRCSKHGIFGKKFELTY
;
A
#
# COMPACT_ATOMS: atom_id res chain seq x y z
N MET A 1 -1.92 3.06 -4.90
CA MET A 1 -0.80 3.27 -5.87
C MET A 1 -0.76 4.71 -6.41
N LYS A 2 0.30 5.12 -7.12
CA LYS A 2 0.42 6.45 -7.77
C LYS A 2 0.52 6.36 -9.29
N TYR A 3 -0.04 7.34 -9.99
CA TYR A 3 -0.11 7.38 -11.44
C TYR A 3 0.19 8.78 -11.96
N ILE A 4 0.78 8.88 -13.14
CA ILE A 4 1.00 10.14 -13.84
C ILE A 4 0.25 10.14 -15.16
N CYS A 5 -0.52 11.20 -15.41
CA CYS A 5 -1.08 11.45 -16.72
C CYS A 5 0.02 11.94 -17.68
N THR A 6 0.28 11.18 -18.72
CA THR A 6 1.30 11.46 -19.74
C THR A 6 0.96 12.64 -20.64
N ASN A 7 -0.30 13.08 -20.67
CA ASN A 7 -0.75 14.24 -21.43
C ASN A 7 -0.51 15.56 -20.69
N CYS A 8 -0.89 15.66 -19.42
CA CYS A 8 -0.83 16.91 -18.64
C CYS A 8 0.12 16.90 -17.44
N SER A 9 0.80 15.78 -17.17
CA SER A 9 1.67 15.57 -16.00
C SER A 9 0.96 15.60 -14.64
N TYR A 10 -0.38 15.54 -14.61
CA TYR A 10 -1.13 15.37 -13.36
C TYR A 10 -0.72 14.07 -12.66
N VAL A 11 -0.42 14.14 -11.36
CA VAL A 11 -0.07 12.97 -10.54
C VAL A 11 -1.24 12.65 -9.63
N TYR A 12 -1.79 11.45 -9.79
CA TYR A 12 -2.86 10.91 -8.98
C TYR A 12 -2.31 9.92 -7.96
N ASP A 13 -2.69 10.08 -6.68
CA ASP A 13 -2.37 9.15 -5.61
C ASP A 13 -3.67 8.57 -5.04
N GLU A 14 -3.93 7.29 -5.31
CA GLU A 14 -5.14 6.61 -4.83
C GLU A 14 -5.28 6.69 -3.31
N SER A 15 -4.18 6.70 -2.55
CA SER A 15 -4.25 6.75 -1.09
C SER A 15 -4.72 8.10 -0.54
N SER A 16 -4.52 9.17 -1.31
CA SER A 16 -4.88 10.53 -0.91
C SER A 16 -6.13 11.04 -1.61
N GLY A 17 -6.49 10.48 -2.77
CA GLY A 17 -7.54 11.04 -3.62
C GLY A 17 -7.12 12.41 -4.17
N ASP A 18 -8.10 13.25 -4.48
CA ASP A 18 -7.90 14.64 -4.89
C ASP A 18 -9.09 15.50 -4.45
N GLU A 19 -8.90 16.35 -3.43
CA GLU A 19 -9.97 17.23 -2.94
C GLU A 19 -10.39 18.29 -3.97
N VAL A 20 -9.47 18.76 -4.82
CA VAL A 20 -9.77 19.80 -5.82
C VAL A 20 -10.65 19.24 -6.93
N GLU A 21 -10.40 18.00 -7.31
CA GLU A 21 -11.17 17.27 -8.33
C GLU A 21 -12.31 16.44 -7.73
N GLU A 22 -12.59 16.60 -6.42
CA GLU A 22 -13.65 15.90 -5.68
C GLU A 22 -13.54 14.35 -5.72
N ILE A 23 -12.32 13.82 -5.71
CA ILE A 23 -12.02 12.39 -5.70
C ILE A 23 -11.68 11.95 -4.27
N GLU A 24 -12.46 11.02 -3.73
CA GLU A 24 -12.25 10.50 -2.37
C GLU A 24 -10.96 9.68 -2.26
N ALA A 25 -10.32 9.74 -1.08
CA ALA A 25 -9.19 8.89 -0.75
C ALA A 25 -9.57 7.41 -0.82
N GLY A 26 -8.69 6.59 -1.37
CA GLY A 26 -8.89 5.17 -1.65
C GLY A 26 -9.56 4.88 -2.99
N THR A 27 -9.99 5.90 -3.75
CA THR A 27 -10.51 5.70 -5.10
C THR A 27 -9.41 5.10 -5.98
N LYS A 28 -9.72 4.01 -6.67
CA LYS A 28 -8.78 3.33 -7.57
C LYS A 28 -8.72 4.03 -8.93
N ILE A 29 -7.56 3.96 -9.59
CA ILE A 29 -7.38 4.52 -10.94
C ILE A 29 -8.36 3.90 -11.94
N ASP A 30 -8.68 2.62 -11.78
CA ASP A 30 -9.62 1.89 -12.63
C ASP A 30 -11.07 2.37 -12.47
N SER A 31 -11.35 3.14 -11.40
CA SER A 31 -12.63 3.80 -11.18
C SER A 31 -12.72 5.17 -11.87
N LEU A 32 -11.62 5.67 -12.46
CA LEU A 32 -11.60 6.95 -13.17
C LEU A 32 -11.74 6.72 -14.68
N ASP A 33 -12.75 7.33 -15.31
CA ASP A 33 -12.98 7.22 -16.75
C ASP A 33 -11.93 7.98 -17.59
N CYS A 34 -11.34 9.04 -17.03
CA CYS A 34 -10.35 9.88 -17.71
C CYS A 34 -9.51 10.66 -16.69
N CYS A 35 -8.45 11.33 -17.16
CA CYS A 35 -7.71 12.27 -16.33
C CYS A 35 -8.63 13.41 -15.88
N PRO A 36 -8.79 13.68 -14.58
CA PRO A 36 -9.73 14.70 -14.09
C PRO A 36 -9.35 16.11 -14.56
N VAL A 37 -8.05 16.36 -14.74
CA VAL A 37 -7.53 17.68 -15.13
C VAL A 37 -7.65 17.96 -16.63
N CYS A 38 -7.41 16.96 -17.49
CA CYS A 38 -7.31 17.18 -18.95
C CYS A 38 -8.22 16.32 -19.82
N LEU A 39 -9.00 15.42 -19.21
CA LEU A 39 -9.98 14.54 -19.85
C LEU A 39 -9.41 13.52 -20.84
N GLU A 40 -8.09 13.31 -20.84
CA GLU A 40 -7.46 12.23 -21.61
C GLU A 40 -7.84 10.86 -21.03
N THR A 41 -8.28 9.93 -21.88
CA THR A 41 -8.83 8.63 -21.46
C THR A 41 -7.78 7.54 -21.34
N ASP A 42 -6.64 7.65 -22.04
CA ASP A 42 -5.57 6.64 -22.06
C ASP A 42 -4.21 7.28 -21.71
N GLY A 43 -4.24 8.12 -20.69
CA GLY A 43 -3.09 8.94 -20.31
C GLY A 43 -2.29 8.40 -19.14
N PHE A 44 -2.82 7.48 -18.33
CA PHE A 44 -2.20 7.16 -17.04
C PHE A 44 -1.12 6.09 -17.14
N PHE A 45 0.03 6.42 -16.55
CA PHE A 45 1.12 5.47 -16.34
C PHE A 45 1.40 5.32 -14.86
N GLN A 46 1.50 4.08 -14.38
CA GLN A 46 1.79 3.81 -12.98
C GLN A 46 3.23 4.24 -12.64
N LEU A 47 3.37 5.05 -11.59
CA LEU A 47 4.67 5.38 -11.03
C LEU A 47 5.17 4.20 -10.19
N LYS A 48 6.27 3.58 -10.63
CA LYS A 48 6.93 2.55 -9.84
C LYS A 48 7.68 3.21 -8.69
N GLU A 49 7.26 2.88 -7.47
CA GLU A 49 7.91 3.31 -6.24
C GLU A 49 8.90 2.23 -5.77
N GLU A 50 10.05 2.66 -5.26
CA GLU A 50 11.06 1.75 -4.73
C GLU A 50 10.58 1.10 -3.43
N VAL A 51 10.82 -0.20 -3.28
CA VAL A 51 10.46 -0.97 -2.09
C VAL A 51 11.72 -1.22 -1.28
N ILE A 52 11.69 -0.80 -0.02
CA ILE A 52 12.75 -1.02 0.95
C ILE A 52 12.58 -2.41 1.54
N TYR A 53 13.51 -3.30 1.22
CA TYR A 53 13.64 -4.62 1.83
C TYR A 53 14.75 -4.57 2.87
N LEU A 54 14.47 -5.06 4.08
CA LEU A 54 15.47 -5.11 5.13
C LEU A 54 16.33 -6.37 4.99
N ASP A 55 17.64 -6.19 5.03
CA ASP A 55 18.59 -7.29 5.23
C ASP A 55 18.77 -7.58 6.72
N GLU A 56 19.18 -8.80 7.07
CA GLU A 56 19.14 -9.35 8.44
C GLU A 56 20.10 -8.69 9.46
N ASN A 57 20.57 -7.46 9.24
CA ASN A 57 21.43 -6.72 10.16
C ASN A 57 20.75 -5.51 10.78
N THR A 58 20.95 -5.32 12.09
CA THR A 58 20.56 -4.18 12.92
C THR A 58 19.47 -3.29 12.33
N VAL A 59 18.22 -3.71 12.53
CA VAL A 59 17.04 -2.93 12.17
C VAL A 59 16.96 -1.70 13.08
N ASP A 60 16.96 -0.51 12.49
CA ASP A 60 16.79 0.73 13.26
C ASP A 60 15.33 0.91 13.73
N LYS A 61 15.09 1.91 14.58
CA LYS A 61 13.75 2.13 15.13
C LYS A 61 12.71 2.43 14.05
N VAL A 62 13.08 3.16 13.00
CA VAL A 62 12.16 3.49 11.92
C VAL A 62 11.78 2.21 11.20
N GLU A 63 12.74 1.40 10.83
CA GLU A 63 12.51 0.15 10.14
C GLU A 63 11.62 -0.82 10.96
N LEU A 64 11.84 -0.93 12.28
CA LEU A 64 10.98 -1.73 13.17
C LEU A 64 9.52 -1.27 13.16
N GLU A 65 9.26 0.03 13.07
CA GLU A 65 7.90 0.59 13.06
C GLU A 65 7.17 0.33 11.73
N HIS A 66 7.85 -0.11 10.66
CA HIS A 66 7.24 -0.33 9.33
C HIS A 66 7.21 -1.77 8.89
N LEU A 67 7.90 -2.66 9.62
CA LEU A 67 7.93 -4.07 9.31
C LEU A 67 6.55 -4.71 9.47
N PRO A 68 6.02 -5.38 8.43
CA PRO A 68 4.83 -6.19 8.58
C PRO A 68 5.18 -7.50 9.30
N GLU A 69 4.27 -7.93 10.15
CA GLU A 69 4.19 -9.28 10.70
C GLU A 69 2.83 -9.87 10.31
N ILE A 70 2.80 -11.19 10.06
CA ILE A 70 1.56 -11.87 9.66
C ILE A 70 1.18 -12.95 10.66
N ASN A 71 -0.12 -13.14 10.82
CA ASN A 71 -0.72 -14.32 11.44
C ASN A 71 -1.70 -14.93 10.42
N HIS A 72 -1.46 -16.18 10.05
CA HIS A 72 -2.21 -16.91 9.03
C HIS A 72 -2.82 -18.17 9.65
N ASP A 73 -4.13 -18.37 9.43
CA ASP A 73 -4.90 -19.48 10.01
C ASP A 73 -5.55 -20.39 8.95
N GLY A 74 -5.17 -20.23 7.68
CA GLY A 74 -5.76 -20.96 6.54
C GLY A 74 -7.15 -20.46 6.11
N ILE A 75 -7.63 -19.37 6.69
CA ILE A 75 -8.86 -18.67 6.28
C ILE A 75 -8.56 -17.21 5.95
N SER A 76 -7.70 -16.60 6.75
CA SER A 76 -7.37 -15.18 6.64
C SER A 76 -5.91 -14.92 6.96
N ILE A 77 -5.43 -13.77 6.48
CA ILE A 77 -4.08 -13.28 6.71
C ILE A 77 -4.22 -11.95 7.45
N GLU A 78 -4.00 -11.99 8.77
CA GLU A 78 -3.93 -10.79 9.60
C GLU A 78 -2.51 -10.21 9.51
N VAL A 79 -2.41 -8.94 9.15
CA VAL A 79 -1.15 -8.20 9.02
C VAL A 79 -1.12 -7.12 10.08
N THR A 80 -0.06 -7.11 10.90
CA THR A 80 0.25 -6.04 11.86
C THR A 80 1.49 -5.30 11.41
N VAL A 81 1.45 -3.96 11.39
CA VAL A 81 2.59 -3.12 11.04
C VAL A 81 3.29 -2.61 12.29
N GLY A 82 4.60 -2.83 12.36
CA GLY A 82 5.46 -2.30 13.41
C GLY A 82 5.05 -2.68 14.82
N ASN A 83 4.43 -3.86 15.00
CA ASN A 83 3.86 -4.30 16.27
C ASN A 83 2.98 -3.22 16.94
N ASN A 84 2.16 -2.53 16.13
CA ASN A 84 1.27 -1.44 16.55
C ASN A 84 1.96 -0.21 17.15
N SER A 85 3.21 0.05 16.77
CA SER A 85 3.96 1.22 17.24
C SER A 85 4.08 2.36 16.22
N HIS A 86 3.70 2.13 14.96
CA HIS A 86 3.73 3.18 13.94
C HIS A 86 2.70 4.29 14.23
N PRO A 87 3.05 5.58 14.12
CA PRO A 87 2.10 6.68 14.27
C PRO A 87 0.99 6.69 13.20
N MET A 88 -0.23 7.07 13.55
CA MET A 88 -1.36 7.24 12.62
C MET A 88 -1.88 8.69 12.61
N GLU A 89 -0.94 9.65 12.53
CA GLU A 89 -1.24 11.08 12.55
C GLU A 89 -1.44 11.62 11.13
N LYS A 90 -2.08 12.80 11.00
CA LYS A 90 -2.38 13.42 9.70
C LYS A 90 -1.14 13.55 8.79
N GLU A 91 0.00 13.96 9.35
CA GLU A 91 1.24 14.14 8.59
C GLU A 91 2.09 12.86 8.51
N HIS A 92 1.89 11.90 9.42
CA HIS A 92 2.67 10.68 9.52
C HIS A 92 1.79 9.49 9.87
N ARG A 93 1.43 8.73 8.82
CA ARG A 93 0.56 7.55 8.93
C ARG A 93 0.95 6.50 7.91
N ILE A 94 0.50 5.28 8.18
CA ILE A 94 0.38 4.26 7.15
C ILE A 94 -0.77 4.67 6.22
N LEU A 95 -0.49 4.72 4.93
CA LEU A 95 -1.43 5.08 3.87
C LEU A 95 -2.15 3.85 3.34
N SER A 96 -1.40 2.76 3.14
CA SER A 96 -1.94 1.51 2.67
C SER A 96 -1.07 0.32 3.06
N ILE A 97 -1.71 -0.85 3.09
CA ILE A 97 -1.07 -2.16 3.20
C ILE A 97 -1.55 -2.97 2.00
N GLY A 98 -0.62 -3.46 1.19
CA GLY A 98 -0.90 -4.26 0.00
C GLY A 98 -0.37 -5.68 0.12
N LEU A 99 -1.20 -6.64 -0.32
CA LEU A 99 -0.84 -8.04 -0.52
C LEU A 99 -0.49 -8.25 -1.99
N PHE A 100 0.69 -8.82 -2.23
CA PHE A 100 1.20 -9.16 -3.55
C PHE A 100 1.50 -10.65 -3.62
N ASP A 101 1.38 -11.22 -4.81
CA ASP A 101 1.73 -12.62 -5.07
C ASP A 101 3.25 -12.82 -5.27
N GLU A 102 3.67 -14.06 -5.55
CA GLU A 102 5.07 -14.43 -5.79
C GLU A 102 5.71 -13.70 -6.99
N TYR A 103 4.89 -13.24 -7.95
CA TYR A 103 5.32 -12.51 -9.14
C TYR A 103 5.41 -11.00 -8.91
N GLY A 104 4.93 -10.53 -7.75
CA GLY A 104 4.90 -9.13 -7.37
C GLY A 104 3.69 -8.38 -7.96
N ASP A 105 2.67 -9.10 -8.40
CA ASP A 105 1.39 -8.54 -8.84
C ASP A 105 0.50 -8.24 -7.63
N LEU A 106 -0.22 -7.12 -7.66
CA LEU A 106 -1.11 -6.71 -6.57
C LEU A 106 -2.36 -7.61 -6.55
N VAL A 107 -2.61 -8.24 -5.41
CA VAL A 107 -3.83 -9.03 -5.16
C VAL A 107 -4.90 -8.14 -4.52
N GLU A 108 -4.57 -7.48 -3.41
CA GLU A 108 -5.48 -6.59 -2.70
C GLU A 108 -4.69 -5.48 -1.99
N GLU A 109 -5.24 -4.26 -1.93
CA GLU A 109 -4.67 -3.14 -1.16
C GLU A 109 -5.75 -2.52 -0.28
N LYS A 110 -5.47 -2.42 1.01
CA LYS A 110 -6.33 -1.75 2.00
C LYS A 110 -5.73 -0.38 2.32
N PHE A 111 -6.54 0.66 2.18
CA PHE A 111 -6.17 2.03 2.54
C PHE A 111 -6.55 2.31 4.00
N LEU A 112 -5.72 3.08 4.69
CA LEU A 112 -5.91 3.42 6.10
C LEU A 112 -6.07 4.93 6.28
N GLY A 113 -7.04 5.31 7.10
CA GLY A 113 -7.29 6.65 7.61
C GLY A 113 -6.53 6.93 8.91
N ILE A 114 -6.70 8.13 9.46
CA ILE A 114 -6.04 8.56 10.71
C ILE A 114 -6.58 7.87 11.97
N ASP A 115 -7.81 7.37 11.89
CA ASP A 115 -8.52 6.74 13.02
C ASP A 115 -8.44 5.21 12.96
N ASP A 116 -7.77 4.66 11.94
CA ASP A 116 -7.60 3.22 11.77
C ASP A 116 -6.38 2.71 12.54
N ASP A 117 -6.48 1.46 13.01
CA ASP A 117 -5.35 0.73 13.59
C ASP A 117 -4.38 0.26 12.50
N THR A 118 -3.14 -0.02 12.88
CA THR A 118 -2.10 -0.59 12.00
C THR A 118 -2.24 -2.10 11.79
N VAL A 119 -3.47 -2.60 11.82
CA VAL A 119 -3.83 -4.01 11.65
C VAL A 119 -4.88 -4.11 10.55
N VAL A 120 -4.64 -5.00 9.59
CA VAL A 120 -5.60 -5.31 8.52
C VAL A 120 -5.72 -6.80 8.32
N VAL A 121 -6.87 -7.25 7.83
CA VAL A 121 -7.14 -8.67 7.55
C VAL A 121 -7.48 -8.83 6.08
N PHE A 122 -6.72 -9.67 5.38
CA PHE A 122 -6.99 -10.13 4.03
C PHE A 122 -7.64 -11.51 4.06
N ASP A 123 -8.42 -11.81 3.03
CA ASP A 123 -8.85 -13.19 2.76
C ASP A 123 -7.62 -14.04 2.39
N ASP A 124 -7.71 -15.35 2.65
CA ASP A 124 -6.75 -16.30 2.10
C ASP A 124 -7.10 -16.60 0.63
N TYR A 125 -6.11 -16.38 -0.25
CA TYR A 125 -6.24 -16.54 -1.69
C TYR A 125 -5.59 -17.84 -2.22
N ASP A 126 -5.30 -18.81 -1.34
CA ASP A 126 -4.60 -20.08 -1.67
C ASP A 126 -3.23 -19.84 -2.33
N LEU A 127 -2.46 -18.89 -1.80
CA LEU A 127 -1.11 -18.56 -2.29
C LEU A 127 -0.04 -19.25 -1.43
N ASP A 128 1.03 -19.74 -2.06
CA ASP A 128 2.14 -20.38 -1.33
C ASP A 128 3.17 -19.35 -0.82
N GLU A 129 3.44 -18.31 -1.61
CA GLU A 129 4.33 -17.19 -1.26
C GLU A 129 3.57 -15.87 -1.50
N ILE A 130 3.71 -14.95 -0.54
CA ILE A 130 3.18 -13.60 -0.64
C ILE A 130 4.24 -12.56 -0.29
N GLU A 131 4.02 -11.32 -0.74
CA GLU A 131 4.74 -10.14 -0.27
C GLU A 131 3.75 -9.13 0.32
N ILE A 132 4.03 -8.67 1.54
CA ILE A 132 3.31 -7.55 2.13
C ILE A 132 4.13 -6.28 1.92
N ARG A 133 3.48 -5.25 1.36
CA ARG A 133 4.06 -3.91 1.23
C ARG A 133 3.29 -2.90 2.07
N VAL A 134 4.01 -2.18 2.92
CA VAL A 134 3.50 -1.15 3.82
C VAL A 134 3.92 0.21 3.30
N ARG A 135 2.96 1.08 3.01
CA ARG A 135 3.21 2.44 2.51
C ARG A 135 3.04 3.46 3.63
N CYS A 136 4.12 4.17 3.98
CA CYS A 136 4.10 5.28 4.93
C CYS A 136 4.16 6.64 4.22
N SER A 137 3.43 7.63 4.73
CA SER A 137 3.39 8.98 4.16
C SER A 137 4.75 9.71 4.17
N LYS A 138 5.70 9.28 5.02
CA LYS A 138 7.03 9.91 5.16
C LYS A 138 8.20 9.04 4.74
N HIS A 139 8.10 7.72 4.95
CA HIS A 139 9.26 6.82 4.85
C HIS A 139 9.22 5.92 3.62
N GLY A 140 8.22 6.07 2.74
CA GLY A 140 8.14 5.30 1.50
C GLY A 140 7.47 3.93 1.71
N ILE A 141 7.94 2.92 0.97
CA ILE A 141 7.33 1.58 0.97
C ILE A 141 8.32 0.58 1.57
N PHE A 142 7.86 -0.18 2.57
CA PHE A 142 8.60 -1.29 3.17
C PHE A 142 7.98 -2.61 2.74
N GLY A 143 8.79 -3.56 2.31
CA GLY A 143 8.35 -4.86 1.80
C GLY A 143 8.92 -6.03 2.59
N LYS A 144 8.12 -7.07 2.80
CA LYS A 144 8.59 -8.35 3.35
C LYS A 144 7.84 -9.51 2.70
N LYS A 145 8.60 -10.55 2.35
CA LYS A 145 8.09 -11.80 1.78
C LYS A 145 7.80 -12.82 2.88
N PHE A 146 6.78 -13.64 2.66
CA PHE A 146 6.36 -14.72 3.56
C PHE A 146 5.99 -15.96 2.76
N GLU A 147 6.42 -17.11 3.24
CA GLU A 147 5.88 -18.40 2.81
C GLU A 147 4.68 -18.73 3.71
N LEU A 148 3.53 -19.06 3.11
CA LEU A 148 2.34 -19.46 3.84
C LEU A 148 2.37 -20.97 4.08
N THR A 149 2.23 -21.36 5.35
CA THR A 149 2.22 -22.78 5.74
C THR A 149 0.81 -23.18 6.16
N TYR A 150 0.24 -24.15 5.45
CA TYR A 150 -1.10 -24.69 5.68
C TYR A 150 -1.08 -26.00 6.48
#